data_AF-A0A024K1E7-F1
#
_entry.id   AF-A0A024K1E7-F1
#
_cell.length_a   1.000
_cell.length_b   1.000
_cell.length_c   1.000
_cell.angle_alpha   90.00
_cell.angle_beta   90.00
_cell.angle_gamma   90.00
#
_symmetry.space_group_name_H-M   'P 1'
#
loop_
_entity.id
_entity.type
_entity.pdbx_description
1 polymer ?
#
loop_
_entity_poly.entity_id
_entity_poly.type
_entity_poly.pdbx_seq_one_letter_code
_entity_poly.pdbx_strand_id
1 'polypeptide(L)'
;MRVLVWLFVGPPPVARSTALARELNVADPTISDAIAALIRKGLVVRTRDPRDGRRHDLALTQAGRKAAGEVSRWTAPAEIATSKLDRVEAEQLLDSLLIVIAKLHEAQLLPVVRACSTCAQLETIAADTRSYRCRFYGTPMSLFDLRVDCAEHVTA
;
A
#
# COMPACT_ATOMS: atom_id res chain seq x y z
N MET A 1 6.71 -13.68 3.26
CA MET A 1 7.46 -12.42 3.36
C MET A 1 6.58 -11.18 3.23
N ARG A 2 5.66 -11.12 2.25
CA ARG A 2 4.76 -9.97 2.04
C ARG A 2 4.05 -9.48 3.33
N VAL A 3 3.53 -10.40 4.16
CA VAL A 3 2.92 -10.07 5.46
C VAL A 3 3.86 -9.30 6.40
N LEU A 4 5.15 -9.68 6.49
CA LEU A 4 6.11 -9.01 7.37
C LEU A 4 6.41 -7.58 6.92
N VAL A 5 6.66 -7.41 5.62
CA VAL A 5 6.90 -6.08 5.02
C VAL A 5 5.67 -5.20 5.24
N TRP A 6 4.48 -5.76 5.03
CA TRP A 6 3.24 -5.03 5.21
C TRP A 6 3.05 -4.55 6.65
N LEU A 7 3.20 -5.44 7.63
CA LEU A 7 3.15 -5.10 9.06
C LEU A 7 4.25 -4.13 9.50
N PHE A 8 5.34 -4.03 8.74
CA PHE A 8 6.46 -3.13 9.02
C PHE A 8 6.21 -1.72 8.50
N VAL A 9 5.58 -1.58 7.32
CA VAL A 9 5.13 -0.29 6.76
C VAL A 9 4.01 0.30 7.63
N GLY A 10 3.08 -0.54 8.09
CA GLY A 10 2.00 -0.13 8.97
C GLY A 10 0.69 0.21 8.24
N PRO A 11 -0.38 0.55 8.98
CA PRO A 11 -1.69 0.80 8.42
C PRO A 11 -1.73 2.06 7.53
N PRO A 12 -2.70 2.15 6.60
CA PRO A 12 -3.85 1.25 6.39
C PRO A 12 -3.59 0.15 5.35
N PRO A 13 -4.36 -0.97 5.33
CA PRO A 13 -5.43 -1.27 6.26
C PRO A 13 -4.92 -1.69 7.64
N VAL A 14 -5.85 -1.84 8.58
CA VAL A 14 -5.56 -2.35 9.93
C VAL A 14 -4.86 -3.70 9.86
N ALA A 15 -3.93 -3.95 10.77
CA ALA A 15 -3.13 -5.16 10.83
C ALA A 15 -3.94 -6.39 11.29
N ARG A 16 -4.93 -6.81 10.50
CA ARG A 16 -5.83 -7.93 10.78
C ARG A 16 -5.78 -8.93 9.64
N SER A 17 -6.03 -10.21 9.93
CA SER A 17 -5.92 -11.28 8.94
C SER A 17 -6.79 -11.03 7.70
N THR A 18 -8.08 -10.74 7.88
CA THR A 18 -9.02 -10.50 6.77
C THR A 18 -8.69 -9.23 5.98
N ALA A 19 -8.20 -8.18 6.65
CA ALA A 19 -7.75 -6.96 6.01
C ALA A 19 -6.50 -7.23 5.14
N LEU A 20 -5.51 -7.94 5.68
CA LEU A 20 -4.31 -8.34 4.96
C LEU A 20 -4.60 -9.33 3.81
N ALA A 21 -5.60 -10.20 3.95
CA ALA A 21 -6.02 -11.11 2.88
C ALA A 21 -6.43 -10.32 1.64
N ARG A 22 -7.31 -9.34 1.83
CA ARG A 22 -7.77 -8.43 0.78
C ARG A 22 -6.60 -7.63 0.22
N GLU A 23 -5.83 -6.98 1.09
CA GLU A 23 -4.72 -6.11 0.69
C GLU A 23 -3.65 -6.85 -0.14
N LEU A 24 -3.33 -8.07 0.23
CA LEU A 24 -2.33 -8.88 -0.48
C LEU A 24 -2.92 -9.64 -1.68
N ASN A 25 -4.23 -9.52 -1.90
CA ASN A 25 -5.02 -10.23 -2.89
C ASN A 25 -4.82 -11.76 -2.80
N VAL A 26 -5.02 -12.31 -1.60
CA VAL A 26 -4.91 -13.75 -1.30
C VAL A 26 -6.12 -14.24 -0.51
N ALA A 27 -6.42 -15.54 -0.60
CA ALA A 27 -7.53 -16.12 0.13
C ALA A 27 -7.30 -16.14 1.65
N ASP A 28 -8.40 -16.12 2.43
CA ASP A 28 -8.37 -16.15 3.90
C ASP A 28 -7.60 -17.35 4.50
N PRO A 29 -7.69 -18.58 3.94
CA PRO A 29 -6.87 -19.70 4.42
C PRO A 29 -5.38 -19.46 4.21
N THR A 30 -4.99 -18.93 3.04
CA THR A 30 -3.58 -18.64 2.71
C THR A 30 -2.97 -17.63 3.64
N ILE A 31 -3.70 -16.53 3.95
CA ILE A 31 -3.19 -15.54 4.89
C ILE A 31 -3.10 -16.10 6.31
N SER A 32 -4.06 -16.94 6.70
CA SER A 32 -4.12 -17.54 8.03
C SER A 32 -2.96 -18.49 8.26
N ASP A 33 -2.64 -19.33 7.28
CA ASP A 33 -1.48 -20.23 7.30
C ASP A 33 -0.17 -19.46 7.36
N ALA A 34 -0.05 -18.39 6.56
CA ALA A 34 1.12 -17.51 6.57
C ALA A 34 1.33 -16.86 7.95
N ILE A 35 0.26 -16.33 8.56
CA ILE A 35 0.29 -15.73 9.89
C ILE A 35 0.66 -16.79 10.93
N ALA A 36 0.05 -17.97 10.90
CA ALA A 36 0.35 -19.05 11.84
C ALA A 36 1.82 -19.49 11.76
N ALA A 37 2.38 -19.58 10.55
CA ALA A 37 3.80 -19.87 10.36
C ALA A 37 4.69 -18.76 10.93
N LEU A 38 4.34 -17.49 10.76
CA LEU A 38 5.10 -16.36 11.31
C LEU A 38 5.03 -16.29 12.84
N ILE A 39 3.89 -16.66 13.44
CA ILE A 39 3.74 -16.80 14.89
C ILE A 39 4.60 -17.95 15.41
N ARG A 40 4.57 -19.13 14.78
CA ARG A 40 5.44 -20.26 15.17
C ARG A 40 6.93 -19.92 15.08
N LYS A 41 7.31 -19.05 14.15
CA LYS A 41 8.68 -18.52 14.01
C LYS A 41 9.01 -17.39 15.00
N GLY A 42 8.08 -16.96 15.84
CA GLY A 42 8.27 -15.88 16.80
C GLY A 42 8.43 -14.48 16.16
N LEU A 43 8.01 -14.30 14.91
CA LEU A 43 8.15 -13.02 14.17
C LEU A 43 6.91 -12.13 14.30
N VAL A 44 5.73 -12.73 14.50
CA VAL A 44 4.45 -12.03 14.65
C VAL A 44 3.78 -12.50 15.93
N VAL A 45 3.04 -11.61 16.59
CA VAL A 45 2.17 -11.93 17.72
C VAL A 45 0.77 -11.36 17.50
N ARG A 46 -0.23 -11.99 18.12
CA ARG A 46 -1.59 -11.43 18.20
C ARG A 46 -1.71 -10.60 19.46
N THR A 47 -2.08 -9.33 19.31
CA THR A 47 -2.38 -8.42 20.40
C THR A 47 -3.89 -8.20 20.46
N ARG A 48 -4.47 -8.17 21.66
CA ARG A 48 -5.89 -7.80 21.81
C ARG A 48 -6.04 -6.30 21.59
N ASP A 49 -7.08 -5.89 20.86
CA ASP A 49 -7.46 -4.49 20.78
C ASP A 49 -7.91 -4.02 22.18
N PRO A 50 -7.32 -2.97 22.77
CA PRO A 50 -7.73 -2.44 24.07
C PRO A 50 -9.20 -1.99 24.10
N ARG A 51 -9.79 -1.67 22.94
CA ARG A 51 -11.17 -1.16 22.80
C ARG A 51 -12.19 -2.26 22.50
N ASP A 52 -11.75 -3.41 22.02
CA ASP A 52 -12.60 -4.58 21.77
C ASP A 52 -11.78 -5.86 21.94
N GLY A 53 -11.89 -6.49 23.11
CA GLY A 53 -11.13 -7.69 23.46
C GLY A 53 -11.40 -8.92 22.58
N ARG A 54 -12.40 -8.86 21.69
CA ARG A 54 -12.67 -9.89 20.67
C ARG A 54 -11.85 -9.70 19.41
N ARG A 55 -11.24 -8.53 19.21
CA ARG A 55 -10.41 -8.20 18.05
C ARG A 55 -8.95 -8.50 18.35
N HIS A 56 -8.32 -9.21 17.41
CA HIS A 56 -6.90 -9.51 17.45
C HIS A 56 -6.20 -8.79 16.30
N ASP A 57 -5.40 -7.82 16.66
CA ASP A 57 -4.47 -7.18 15.73
C ASP A 57 -3.15 -7.98 15.72
N LEU A 58 -2.42 -7.86 14.62
CA LEU A 58 -1.13 -8.48 14.41
C LEU A 58 -0.04 -7.44 14.66
N ALA A 59 0.96 -7.80 15.45
CA ALA A 59 2.11 -6.97 15.69
C ALA A 59 3.39 -7.74 15.41
N LEU A 60 4.40 -7.04 14.89
CA LEU A 60 5.75 -7.59 14.79
C LEU A 60 6.38 -7.71 16.18
N THR A 61 7.05 -8.83 16.44
CA THR A 61 7.99 -8.91 17.57
C THR A 61 9.24 -8.10 17.25
N GLN A 62 10.17 -7.98 18.22
CA GLN A 62 11.47 -7.36 17.93
C GLN A 62 12.24 -8.13 16.84
N ALA A 63 12.23 -9.46 16.89
CA ALA A 63 12.80 -10.31 15.84
C ALA A 63 12.06 -10.14 14.50
N GLY A 64 10.74 -10.03 14.54
CA GLY A 64 9.91 -9.72 13.37
C GLY A 64 10.25 -8.41 12.71
N ARG A 65 10.44 -7.34 13.48
CA ARG A 65 10.86 -6.02 12.96
C ARG A 65 12.22 -6.08 12.29
N LYS A 66 13.19 -6.78 12.89
CA LYS A 66 14.51 -6.97 12.28
C LYS A 66 14.41 -7.71 10.94
N ALA A 67 13.72 -8.86 10.93
CA ALA A 67 13.53 -9.65 9.72
C ALA A 67 12.76 -8.88 8.63
N ALA A 68 11.73 -8.13 9.01
CA ALA A 68 10.96 -7.32 8.08
C ALA A 68 11.80 -6.20 7.47
N GLY A 69 12.66 -5.53 8.25
CA GLY A 69 13.57 -4.50 7.76
C GLY A 69 14.70 -5.02 6.87
N GLU A 70 15.11 -6.28 7.03
CA GLU A 70 16.05 -6.95 6.10
C GLU A 70 15.34 -7.25 4.78
N VAL A 71 14.13 -7.82 4.85
CA VAL A 71 13.34 -8.15 3.66
C VAL A 71 12.91 -6.89 2.91
N SER A 72 12.51 -5.81 3.60
CA SER A 72 12.01 -4.58 2.97
C SER A 72 13.03 -3.91 2.05
N ARG A 73 14.33 -4.15 2.28
CA ARG A 73 15.42 -3.63 1.43
C ARG A 73 15.43 -4.20 0.02
N TRP A 74 14.60 -5.19 -0.29
CA TRP A 74 14.49 -5.75 -1.63
C TRP A 74 14.12 -4.69 -2.70
N THR A 75 13.47 -3.59 -2.30
CA THR A 75 13.13 -2.45 -3.19
C THR A 75 14.31 -1.51 -3.45
N ALA A 76 15.39 -1.59 -2.66
CA ALA A 76 16.50 -0.64 -2.74
C ALA A 76 17.13 -0.52 -4.15
N PRO A 77 17.29 -1.60 -4.94
CA PRO A 77 17.79 -1.45 -6.31
C PRO A 77 16.88 -0.60 -7.20
N ALA A 78 15.55 -0.73 -7.06
CA ALA A 78 14.60 0.08 -7.81
C ALA A 78 14.64 1.54 -7.34
N GLU A 79 14.70 1.78 -6.02
CA GLU A 79 14.84 3.12 -5.45
C GLU A 79 16.11 3.81 -5.98
N ILE A 80 17.26 3.12 -5.98
CA ILE A 80 18.54 3.64 -6.50
C ILE A 80 18.49 3.90 -8.00
N ALA A 81 17.78 3.06 -8.77
CA ALA A 81 17.62 3.28 -10.21
C ALA A 81 16.78 4.53 -10.46
N THR A 82 15.65 4.67 -9.76
CA THR A 82 14.74 5.81 -9.91
C THR A 82 15.29 7.12 -9.34
N SER A 83 16.18 7.07 -8.34
CA SER A 83 16.80 8.27 -7.77
C SER A 83 17.75 9.00 -8.72
N LYS A 84 18.09 8.37 -9.85
CA LYS A 84 18.95 8.94 -10.90
C LYS A 84 18.16 9.66 -11.99
N LEU A 85 16.84 9.49 -12.01
CA LEU A 85 15.96 10.18 -12.95
C LEU A 85 15.92 11.66 -12.58
N ASP A 86 15.94 12.51 -13.60
CA ASP A 86 15.63 13.91 -13.38
C ASP A 86 14.13 14.10 -13.08
N ARG A 87 13.76 15.35 -12.81
CA ARG A 87 12.39 15.69 -12.45
C ARG A 87 11.37 15.30 -13.53
N VAL A 88 11.68 15.60 -14.79
CA VAL A 88 10.78 15.42 -15.92
C VAL A 88 10.61 13.93 -16.21
N GLU A 89 11.73 13.18 -16.18
CA GLU A 89 11.73 11.73 -16.34
C GLU A 89 10.92 11.03 -15.25
N ALA A 90 11.10 11.44 -13.98
CA ALA A 90 10.37 10.87 -12.85
C ALA A 90 8.86 11.14 -12.95
N GLU A 91 8.46 12.35 -13.35
CA GLU A 91 7.04 12.69 -13.58
C GLU A 91 6.44 11.85 -14.71
N GLN A 92 7.12 11.74 -15.85
CA GLN A 92 6.65 10.95 -16.99
C GLN A 92 6.51 9.46 -16.64
N LEU A 93 7.46 8.93 -15.86
CA LEU A 93 7.40 7.55 -15.37
C LEU A 93 6.21 7.36 -14.43
N LEU A 94 6.01 8.27 -13.46
CA LEU A 94 4.89 8.21 -12.53
C LEU A 94 3.55 8.23 -13.26
N ASP A 95 3.37 9.14 -14.22
CA ASP A 95 2.15 9.21 -15.03
C ASP A 95 1.88 7.91 -15.79
N SER A 96 2.90 7.40 -16.48
CA SER A 96 2.79 6.16 -17.26
C SER A 96 2.40 4.99 -16.35
N LEU A 97 3.00 4.89 -15.17
CA LEU A 97 2.67 3.86 -14.18
C LEU A 97 1.25 4.02 -13.64
N LEU A 98 0.80 5.24 -13.34
CA LEU A 98 -0.56 5.51 -12.86
C LEU A 98 -1.62 5.14 -13.90
N ILE A 99 -1.35 5.38 -15.19
CA ILE A 99 -2.21 4.97 -16.31
C ILE A 99 -2.28 3.44 -16.40
N VAL A 100 -1.13 2.76 -16.34
CA VAL A 100 -1.08 1.28 -16.37
C VAL A 100 -1.84 0.70 -15.19
N ILE A 101 -1.61 1.23 -13.99
CA ILE A 101 -2.30 0.83 -12.76
C ILE A 101 -3.81 0.98 -12.90
N ALA A 102 -4.30 2.13 -13.41
CA ALA A 102 -5.71 2.37 -13.63
C ALA A 102 -6.32 1.34 -14.60
N LYS A 103 -5.66 1.08 -15.73
CA LYS A 103 -6.11 0.08 -16.72
C LYS A 103 -6.16 -1.35 -16.14
N LEU A 104 -5.16 -1.73 -15.35
CA LEU A 104 -5.13 -3.04 -14.69
C LEU A 104 -6.21 -3.16 -13.61
N HIS A 105 -6.53 -2.05 -12.93
CA HIS A 105 -7.63 -2.00 -11.97
C HIS A 105 -9.00 -2.12 -12.67
N GLU A 106 -9.24 -1.38 -13.74
CA GLU A 106 -10.44 -1.49 -14.58
C GLU A 106 -10.65 -2.93 -15.08
N ALA A 107 -9.56 -3.59 -15.51
CA ALA A 107 -9.58 -4.99 -15.93
C ALA A 107 -9.71 -6.01 -14.78
N GLN A 108 -9.86 -5.57 -13.53
CA GLN A 108 -9.98 -6.40 -12.32
C GLN A 108 -8.75 -7.29 -12.03
N LEU A 109 -7.59 -6.97 -12.61
CA LEU A 109 -6.33 -7.69 -12.38
C LEU A 109 -5.61 -7.21 -11.11
N LEU A 110 -5.82 -5.95 -10.73
CA LEU A 110 -5.32 -5.36 -9.48
C LEU A 110 -6.51 -4.86 -8.65
N PRO A 111 -7.18 -5.73 -7.87
CA PRO A 111 -8.41 -5.36 -7.18
C PRO A 111 -8.19 -4.43 -5.99
N VAL A 112 -6.97 -4.43 -5.41
CA VAL A 112 -6.59 -3.52 -4.31
C VAL A 112 -5.46 -2.63 -4.78
N VAL A 113 -5.82 -1.40 -5.13
CA VAL A 113 -4.91 -0.35 -5.55
C VAL A 113 -5.38 0.96 -4.94
N ARG A 114 -4.58 1.52 -4.03
CA ARG A 114 -4.85 2.80 -3.38
C ARG A 114 -4.14 3.95 -4.07
N ALA A 115 -4.26 4.02 -5.39
CA ALA A 115 -3.63 5.06 -6.20
C ALA A 115 -4.60 6.22 -6.41
N CYS A 116 -4.08 7.44 -6.50
CA CYS A 116 -4.92 8.60 -6.84
C CYS A 116 -5.68 8.39 -8.16
N SER A 117 -5.09 7.70 -9.13
CA SER A 117 -5.73 7.39 -10.42
C SER A 117 -6.95 6.48 -10.33
N THR A 118 -7.16 5.79 -9.20
CA THR A 118 -8.31 4.92 -8.93
C THR A 118 -9.17 5.45 -7.78
N CYS A 119 -9.00 6.72 -7.41
CA CYS A 119 -9.59 7.31 -6.21
C CYS A 119 -10.81 8.18 -6.54
N ALA A 120 -11.95 7.92 -5.90
CA ALA A 120 -13.16 8.74 -5.99
C ALA A 120 -12.95 10.19 -5.50
N GLN A 121 -11.91 10.43 -4.70
CA GLN A 121 -11.57 11.75 -4.15
C GLN A 121 -10.70 12.57 -5.11
N LEU A 122 -10.17 11.98 -6.18
CA LEU A 122 -9.37 12.73 -7.16
C LEU A 122 -10.31 13.50 -8.09
N GLU A 123 -10.07 14.79 -8.21
CA GLU A 123 -10.73 15.67 -9.17
C GLU A 123 -9.69 16.16 -10.17
N THR A 124 -9.98 16.03 -11.47
CA THR A 124 -9.17 16.64 -12.53
C THR A 124 -9.70 18.04 -12.78
N ILE A 125 -8.89 19.06 -12.47
CA ILE A 125 -9.25 20.46 -12.67
C ILE A 125 -9.00 20.87 -14.12
N ALA A 126 -7.85 20.48 -14.66
CA ALA A 126 -7.47 20.77 -16.04
C ALA A 126 -6.55 19.66 -16.58
N ALA A 127 -7.02 18.94 -17.59
CA ALA A 127 -6.33 17.76 -18.11
C ALA A 127 -5.09 18.11 -18.94
N ASP A 128 -5.13 19.24 -19.65
CA ASP A 128 -4.04 19.77 -20.48
C ASP A 128 -2.79 20.14 -19.66
N THR A 129 -3.00 20.78 -18.51
CA THR A 129 -1.97 21.22 -17.58
C THR A 129 -1.70 20.20 -16.47
N ARG A 130 -2.38 19.05 -16.51
CA ARG A 130 -2.29 17.98 -15.50
C ARG A 130 -2.46 18.51 -14.07
N SER A 131 -3.49 19.34 -13.91
CA SER A 131 -3.88 19.95 -12.65
C SER A 131 -5.00 19.16 -12.01
N TYR A 132 -4.80 18.79 -10.75
CA TYR A 132 -5.70 17.96 -9.97
C TYR A 132 -6.09 18.65 -8.65
N ARG A 133 -7.07 18.11 -7.98
CA ARG A 133 -7.43 18.43 -6.60
C ARG A 133 -7.78 17.16 -5.85
N CYS A 134 -7.29 17.02 -4.63
CA CYS A 134 -7.80 16.00 -3.72
C CYS A 134 -8.99 16.60 -2.97
N ARG A 135 -10.20 16.06 -3.16
CA ARG A 135 -11.41 16.55 -2.49
C ARG A 135 -11.35 16.38 -0.96
N PHE A 136 -10.65 15.35 -0.48
CA PHE A 136 -10.48 15.11 0.96
C PHE A 136 -9.63 16.18 1.64
N TYR A 137 -8.47 16.51 1.07
CA TYR A 137 -7.58 17.55 1.62
C TYR A 137 -7.96 18.97 1.18
N GLY A 138 -8.73 19.11 0.10
CA GLY A 138 -9.09 20.40 -0.50
C GLY A 138 -7.93 21.10 -1.23
N THR A 139 -6.80 20.41 -1.44
CA THR A 139 -5.57 21.02 -1.95
C THR A 139 -5.41 20.81 -3.46
N PRO A 140 -5.00 21.85 -4.23
CA PRO A 140 -4.57 21.68 -5.61
C PRO A 140 -3.30 20.83 -5.68
N MET A 141 -3.18 20.01 -6.72
CA MET A 141 -2.13 19.02 -6.89
C MET A 141 -1.65 19.00 -8.32
N SER A 142 -0.36 18.75 -8.50
CA SER A 142 0.25 18.38 -9.76
C SER A 142 0.38 16.86 -9.88
N LEU A 143 0.86 16.39 -11.01
CA LEU A 143 1.18 14.98 -11.24
C LEU A 143 2.10 14.38 -10.16
N PHE A 144 3.08 15.14 -9.66
CA PHE A 144 4.01 14.63 -8.66
C PHE A 144 3.43 14.53 -7.25
N ASP A 145 2.31 15.21 -6.99
CA ASP A 145 1.62 15.12 -5.72
C ASP A 145 0.72 13.87 -5.65
N LEU A 146 0.48 13.21 -6.80
CA LEU A 146 -0.29 11.98 -6.87
C LEU A 146 0.42 10.85 -6.14
N ARG A 147 -0.37 10.09 -5.37
CA ARG A 147 0.14 9.03 -4.50
C ARG A 147 -0.26 7.67 -5.02
N VAL A 148 0.65 6.72 -4.86
CA VAL A 148 0.35 5.29 -4.79
C VAL A 148 0.43 4.92 -3.32
N ASP A 149 -0.54 4.16 -2.84
CA ASP A 149 -0.68 3.80 -1.42
C ASP A 149 -1.21 4.94 -0.52
N CYS A 150 -2.19 5.70 -1.03
CA CYS A 150 -2.84 6.77 -0.27
C CYS A 150 -3.71 6.20 0.87
N ALA A 151 -3.52 6.73 2.08
CA ALA A 151 -4.29 6.30 3.26
C ALA A 151 -5.78 6.68 3.19
N GLU A 152 -6.08 7.80 2.51
CA GLU A 152 -7.42 8.37 2.36
C GLU A 152 -8.08 7.96 1.04
N HIS A 153 -7.56 6.91 0.41
CA HIS A 153 -8.11 6.39 -0.83
C HIS A 153 -9.52 5.87 -0.62
N VAL A 154 -10.40 6.20 -1.57
CA VAL A 154 -11.74 5.64 -1.69
C VAL A 154 -11.85 5.12 -3.11
N THR A 155 -12.17 3.84 -3.28
CA THR A 155 -12.35 3.24 -4.61
C THR A 155 -13.43 3.98 -5.39
N ALA A 156 -13.08 4.36 -6.62
CA ALA A 156 -13.99 4.98 -7.59
C ALA A 156 -15.01 4.00 -8.17
#